data_AF-A0A2S6URG8-F1
#
_entry.id   AF-A0A2S6URG8-F1
#
_cell.length_a   1.000
_cell.length_b   1.000
_cell.length_c   1.000
_cell.angle_alpha   90.00
_cell.angle_beta   90.00
_cell.angle_gamma   90.00
#
_symmetry.space_group_name_H-M   'P 1'
#
loop_
_entity.id
_entity.type
_entity.pdbx_description
1 polymer ?
#
loop_
_entity_poly.entity_id
_entity_poly.type
_entity_poly.pdbx_seq_one_letter_code
_entity_poly.pdbx_strand_id
1 'polypeptide(L)'
;MDRTPVIRTIYGSLKQIFVAVIQQQSGSSFREVVLIEYPRKGIWAIGFISSETKGEVLNNFNEEMINIFLPTTPNPTSGFLLFIPKKDVIKLNMSVEEGIKLVISAGLVTPKAKNETKR
;
A
#
# COMPACT_ATOMS: atom_id res chain seq x y z
N MET A 1 28.39 14.88 16.05
CA MET A 1 27.94 14.84 14.64
C MET A 1 27.53 13.40 14.37
N ASP A 2 26.34 12.99 14.82
CA ASP A 2 25.88 11.61 14.61
C ASP A 2 24.47 11.65 14.02
N ARG A 3 24.42 11.70 12.69
CA ARG A 3 23.20 11.50 11.93
C ARG A 3 23.36 10.18 11.18
N THR A 4 22.89 9.12 11.82
CA THR A 4 22.82 7.72 11.37
C THR A 4 22.76 7.57 9.85
N PRO A 5 23.82 7.02 9.21
CA PRO A 5 23.91 6.83 7.76
C PRO A 5 22.81 5.98 7.15
N VAL A 6 22.22 5.08 7.95
CA VAL A 6 21.24 4.06 7.52
C VAL A 6 19.98 4.68 6.90
N ILE A 7 19.54 5.84 7.40
CA ILE A 7 18.32 6.50 6.92
C ILE A 7 18.50 7.00 5.49
N ARG A 8 19.70 7.46 5.08
CA ARG A 8 19.93 8.03 3.74
C ARG A 8 19.99 7.00 2.63
N THR A 9 20.50 5.80 2.90
CA THR A 9 20.63 4.74 1.88
C THR A 9 19.26 4.19 1.46
N ILE A 10 18.30 4.17 2.38
CA ILE A 10 16.90 3.78 2.11
C ILE A 10 16.29 4.70 1.04
N TYR A 11 16.42 6.03 1.15
CA TYR A 11 15.79 6.96 0.19
C TYR A 11 16.26 6.80 -1.26
N GLY A 12 17.50 6.35 -1.50
CA GLY A 12 18.06 6.20 -2.85
C GLY A 12 17.53 4.96 -3.61
N SER A 13 17.53 3.79 -2.95
CA SER A 13 17.07 2.53 -3.54
C SER A 13 15.54 2.48 -3.66
N LEU A 14 14.82 3.16 -2.77
CA LEU A 14 13.36 3.25 -2.83
C LEU A 14 12.86 4.00 -4.05
N LYS A 15 13.55 5.06 -4.49
CA LYS A 15 13.17 5.82 -5.68
C LYS A 15 13.24 4.96 -6.95
N GLN A 16 14.21 4.05 -7.05
CA GLN A 16 14.38 3.18 -8.22
C GLN A 16 13.33 2.06 -8.28
N ILE A 17 12.96 1.48 -7.14
CA ILE A 17 11.86 0.51 -7.04
C ILE A 17 10.51 1.18 -7.33
N PHE A 18 10.31 2.40 -6.83
CA PHE A 18 9.12 3.22 -7.09
C PHE A 18 8.95 3.47 -8.60
N VAL A 19 10.03 3.78 -9.29
CA VAL A 19 10.05 3.97 -10.76
C VAL A 19 9.70 2.68 -11.50
N ALA A 20 10.26 1.54 -11.13
CA ALA A 20 10.03 0.30 -11.87
C ALA A 20 8.58 -0.21 -11.76
N VAL A 21 7.96 -0.10 -10.58
CA VAL A 21 6.58 -0.59 -10.35
C VAL A 21 5.52 0.41 -10.83
N ILE A 22 5.79 1.73 -10.78
CA ILE A 22 4.80 2.77 -11.11
C ILE A 22 4.95 3.32 -12.54
N GLN A 23 6.15 3.33 -13.14
CA GLN A 23 6.36 3.97 -14.46
C GLN A 23 6.24 3.02 -15.67
N GLN A 24 6.13 1.70 -15.50
CA GLN A 24 5.96 0.78 -16.63
C GLN A 24 4.54 0.67 -17.18
N GLN A 25 3.54 1.31 -16.56
CA GLN A 25 2.21 1.42 -17.15
C GLN A 25 1.71 2.86 -17.07
N SER A 26 1.82 3.56 -18.20
CA SER A 26 1.31 4.90 -18.47
C SER A 26 -0.22 5.00 -18.32
N GLY A 27 -0.76 4.80 -17.11
CA GLY A 27 -2.20 4.91 -16.84
C GLY A 27 -2.72 4.54 -15.45
N SER A 28 -1.98 3.82 -14.59
CA SER A 28 -2.49 3.46 -13.24
C SER A 28 -1.41 3.44 -12.16
N SER A 29 -1.04 4.62 -11.67
CA SER A 29 -0.36 4.74 -10.36
C SER A 29 -1.27 4.18 -9.28
N PHE A 30 -0.69 3.53 -8.25
CA PHE A 30 -1.41 3.26 -6.99
C PHE A 30 -2.12 4.55 -6.56
N ARG A 31 -3.41 4.44 -6.27
CA ARG A 31 -4.26 5.61 -6.07
C ARG A 31 -4.36 5.98 -4.60
N GLU A 32 -4.48 4.96 -3.75
CA GLU A 32 -4.91 5.12 -2.36
C GLU A 32 -4.26 4.03 -1.49
N VAL A 33 -4.00 4.37 -0.24
CA VAL A 33 -3.53 3.45 0.80
C VAL A 33 -4.74 2.97 1.60
N VAL A 34 -4.78 1.69 1.92
CA VAL A 34 -5.92 1.06 2.60
C VAL A 34 -5.49 0.11 3.71
N LEU A 35 -6.41 -0.14 4.65
CA LEU A 35 -6.37 -1.27 5.57
C LEU A 35 -7.41 -2.31 5.17
N ILE A 36 -7.01 -3.57 5.26
CA ILE A 36 -7.86 -4.74 5.04
C ILE A 36 -7.66 -5.77 6.15
N GLU A 37 -8.67 -6.57 6.44
CA GLU A 37 -8.49 -7.73 7.31
C GLU A 37 -7.82 -8.87 6.54
N TYR A 38 -6.61 -9.25 6.94
CA TYR A 38 -5.84 -10.33 6.31
C TYR A 38 -4.80 -10.90 7.31
N PRO A 39 -4.62 -12.24 7.40
CA PRO A 39 -5.31 -13.29 6.63
C PRO A 39 -6.66 -13.71 7.24
N ARG A 40 -7.07 -13.11 8.36
CA ARG A 40 -8.36 -13.36 9.02
C ARG A 40 -8.88 -12.12 9.76
N LYS A 41 -10.14 -12.17 10.19
CA LYS A 41 -10.78 -11.12 11.00
C LYS A 41 -9.96 -10.77 12.24
N GLY A 42 -9.88 -9.47 12.55
CA GLY A 42 -9.11 -8.91 13.66
C GLY A 42 -7.61 -8.75 13.41
N ILE A 43 -7.09 -9.18 12.26
CA ILE A 43 -5.70 -8.95 11.84
C ILE A 43 -5.73 -8.04 10.62
N TRP A 44 -5.02 -6.92 10.68
CA TRP A 44 -5.06 -5.89 9.65
C TRP A 44 -3.75 -5.79 8.89
N ALA A 45 -3.86 -5.61 7.58
CA ALA A 45 -2.73 -5.40 6.69
C ALA A 45 -2.91 -4.10 5.91
N ILE A 46 -1.79 -3.43 5.64
CA ILE A 46 -1.74 -2.27 4.75
C ILE A 46 -1.66 -2.75 3.30
N GLY A 47 -2.45 -2.14 2.43
CA GLY A 47 -2.45 -2.41 0.99
C GLY A 47 -2.56 -1.15 0.16
N PHE A 48 -2.41 -1.30 -1.15
CA PHE A 48 -2.49 -0.20 -2.11
C PHE A 48 -3.51 -0.52 -3.19
N ILE A 49 -4.48 0.36 -3.40
CA ILE A 49 -5.45 0.21 -4.50
C ILE A 49 -4.73 0.50 -5.82
N SER A 50 -4.73 -0.47 -6.73
CA SER A 50 -4.23 -0.28 -8.10
C SER A 50 -5.36 0.15 -9.04
N SER A 51 -6.48 -0.57 -9.02
CA SER A 51 -7.65 -0.30 -9.86
C SER A 51 -8.94 -0.94 -9.33
N GLU A 52 -10.07 -0.56 -9.92
CA GLU A 52 -11.30 -1.33 -9.79
C GLU A 52 -11.16 -2.66 -10.54
N THR A 53 -11.72 -3.73 -9.98
CA THR A 53 -11.73 -5.03 -10.63
C THR A 53 -12.65 -4.99 -11.86
N LYS A 54 -12.21 -5.56 -12.97
CA LYS A 54 -12.96 -5.61 -14.24
C LYS A 54 -12.77 -6.97 -14.91
N GLY A 55 -13.61 -7.25 -15.91
CA GLY A 55 -13.47 -8.43 -16.77
C GLY A 55 -13.83 -9.74 -16.06
N GLU A 56 -13.19 -10.83 -16.46
CA GLU A 56 -13.50 -12.19 -16.03
C GLU A 56 -13.51 -12.35 -14.50
N VAL A 57 -12.57 -11.72 -13.80
CA VAL A 57 -12.52 -11.80 -12.32
C VAL A 57 -13.77 -11.19 -11.70
N LEU A 58 -14.22 -10.02 -12.17
CA LEU A 58 -15.43 -9.38 -11.66
C LEU A 58 -16.70 -10.21 -11.95
N ASN A 59 -16.76 -10.91 -13.08
CA ASN A 59 -17.91 -11.73 -13.45
C ASN A 59 -18.21 -12.88 -12.47
N ASN A 60 -17.26 -13.22 -11.60
CA ASN A 60 -17.44 -14.22 -10.55
C ASN A 60 -18.08 -13.65 -9.27
N PHE A 61 -18.34 -12.34 -9.21
CA PHE A 61 -18.86 -11.66 -8.03
C PHE A 61 -20.07 -10.79 -8.40
N ASN A 62 -21.05 -10.72 -7.51
CA ASN A 62 -22.26 -9.89 -7.68
C ASN A 62 -22.14 -8.53 -6.97
N GLU A 63 -20.93 -8.10 -6.63
CA GLU A 63 -20.68 -6.85 -5.91
C GLU A 63 -19.44 -6.11 -6.42
N GLU A 64 -19.30 -4.84 -6.06
CA GLU A 64 -18.14 -4.04 -6.45
C GLU A 64 -16.86 -4.55 -5.79
N MET A 65 -15.91 -4.99 -6.62
CA MET A 65 -14.61 -5.47 -6.19
C MET A 65 -13.50 -4.47 -6.56
N ILE A 66 -12.46 -4.41 -5.73
CA ILE A 66 -11.26 -3.61 -6.01
C ILE A 66 -9.99 -4.45 -5.94
N ASN A 67 -9.02 -4.05 -6.77
CA ASN A 67 -7.71 -4.66 -6.83
C ASN A 67 -6.79 -4.00 -5.80
N ILE A 68 -6.31 -4.79 -4.85
CA ILE A 68 -5.39 -4.36 -3.81
C ILE A 68 -4.08 -5.12 -3.97
N PHE A 69 -2.97 -4.38 -4.09
CA PHE A 69 -1.66 -4.95 -3.90
C PHE A 69 -1.33 -4.98 -2.41
N LEU A 70 -1.16 -6.17 -1.86
CA LEU A 70 -0.70 -6.42 -0.49
C LEU A 70 0.80 -6.74 -0.53
N PRO A 71 1.68 -5.79 -0.17
CA PRO A 71 3.11 -6.01 -0.22
C PRO A 71 3.60 -6.92 0.91
N THR A 72 4.77 -7.53 0.70
CA THR A 72 5.57 -8.08 1.79
C THR A 72 6.42 -6.99 2.45
N THR A 73 6.71 -7.12 3.74
CA THR A 73 7.68 -6.27 4.43
C THR A 73 9.05 -6.96 4.49
N PRO A 74 10.18 -6.22 4.39
CA PRO A 74 10.30 -4.81 4.03
C PRO A 74 10.28 -4.55 2.51
N ASN A 75 10.15 -5.59 1.68
CA ASN A 75 10.28 -5.47 0.23
C ASN A 75 8.93 -5.21 -0.48
N PRO A 76 8.63 -3.98 -0.92
CA PRO A 76 7.33 -3.64 -1.52
C PRO A 76 7.20 -4.08 -2.98
N THR A 77 8.17 -4.83 -3.54
CA THR A 77 8.09 -5.34 -4.92
C THR A 77 7.42 -6.70 -5.01
N SER A 78 7.39 -7.45 -3.91
CA SER A 78 6.71 -8.74 -3.80
C SER A 78 5.45 -8.59 -2.95
N GLY A 79 4.50 -9.49 -3.16
CA GLY A 79 3.22 -9.44 -2.47
C GLY A 79 2.16 -10.25 -3.17
N PHE A 80 0.92 -9.99 -2.79
CA PHE A 80 -0.26 -10.59 -3.37
C PHE A 80 -1.09 -9.54 -4.11
N LEU A 81 -1.73 -9.96 -5.20
CA LEU A 81 -2.85 -9.24 -5.78
C LEU A 81 -4.13 -9.82 -5.16
N LEU A 82 -4.86 -9.00 -4.44
CA LEU A 82 -6.11 -9.36 -3.79
C LEU A 82 -7.28 -8.67 -4.49
N PHE A 83 -8.37 -9.40 -4.67
CA PHE A 83 -9.66 -8.87 -5.14
C PHE A 83 -10.58 -8.85 -3.94
N ILE A 84 -10.93 -7.66 -3.45
CA ILE A 84 -11.63 -7.49 -2.17
C ILE A 84 -12.92 -6.68 -2.41
N PRO A 85 -14.05 -7.06 -1.79
CA PRO A 85 -15.24 -6.23 -1.80
C PRO A 85 -14.94 -4.81 -1.32
N LYS A 86 -15.39 -3.81 -2.06
CA LYS A 86 -15.11 -2.39 -1.75
C LYS A 86 -15.59 -1.99 -0.35
N LYS A 87 -16.64 -2.62 0.16
CA LYS A 87 -17.21 -2.40 1.50
C LYS A 87 -16.30 -2.87 2.65
N ASP A 88 -15.39 -3.80 2.39
CA ASP A 88 -14.53 -4.43 3.40
C ASP A 88 -13.15 -3.73 3.52
N VAL A 89 -13.03 -2.53 2.93
CA VAL A 89 -11.76 -1.81 2.81
C VAL A 89 -11.85 -0.46 3.51
N ILE A 90 -10.88 -0.17 4.38
CA ILE A 90 -10.78 1.12 5.08
C ILE A 90 -9.74 1.98 4.38
N LYS A 91 -10.17 3.07 3.76
CA LYS A 91 -9.27 4.04 3.14
C LYS A 91 -8.53 4.86 4.19
N LEU A 92 -7.22 5.03 3.99
CA LEU A 92 -6.36 5.85 4.84
C LEU A 92 -6.10 7.21 4.18
N ASN A 93 -5.94 8.25 5.00
CA ASN A 93 -5.68 9.62 4.54
C ASN A 93 -4.20 9.93 4.27
N MET A 94 -3.32 8.91 4.32
CA MET A 94 -1.90 9.05 4.03
C MET A 94 -1.62 8.92 2.53
N SER A 95 -0.54 9.53 2.06
CA SER A 95 -0.05 9.36 0.70
C SER A 95 0.50 7.95 0.47
N VAL A 96 0.55 7.52 -0.80
CA VAL A 96 1.16 6.25 -1.19
C VAL A 96 2.64 6.18 -0.79
N GLU A 97 3.37 7.30 -0.88
CA GLU A 97 4.76 7.38 -0.44
C GLU A 97 4.92 7.11 1.06
N GLU A 98 4.02 7.65 1.87
CA GLU A 98 3.97 7.42 3.32
C GLU A 98 3.64 5.95 3.65
N GLY A 99 2.67 5.36 2.97
CA GLY A 99 2.33 3.95 3.14
C GLY A 99 3.50 3.02 2.77
N ILE A 100 4.21 3.33 1.67
CA ILE A 100 5.39 2.59 1.25
C ILE A 100 6.49 2.69 2.31
N LYS A 101 6.79 3.88 2.82
CA LYS A 101 7.77 4.06 3.93
C LYS A 101 7.42 3.20 5.15
N LEU A 102 6.13 3.10 5.50
CA LEU A 102 5.67 2.24 6.59
C LEU A 102 5.98 0.76 6.31
N VAL A 103 5.72 0.27 5.10
CA VAL A 103 6.00 -1.12 4.68
C VAL A 103 7.50 -1.44 4.74
N ILE A 104 8.34 -0.58 4.14
CA ILE A 104 9.80 -0.81 4.09
C ILE A 104 10.44 -0.75 5.47
N SER A 105 9.96 0.13 6.33
CA SER A 105 10.43 0.21 7.71
C SER A 105 9.88 -0.91 8.60
N ALA A 106 9.07 -1.83 8.05
CA ALA A 106 8.36 -2.86 8.81
C ALA A 106 7.56 -2.28 10.00
N GLY A 107 6.96 -1.09 9.80
CA GLY A 107 6.17 -0.41 10.82
C GLY A 107 6.96 0.51 11.75
N LEU A 108 8.29 0.59 11.65
CA LEU A 108 9.12 1.41 12.54
C LEU A 108 9.02 2.92 12.25
N VAL A 109 8.59 3.31 11.05
CA VAL A 109 8.41 4.71 10.66
C VAL A 109 6.93 4.98 10.44
N THR A 110 6.31 5.70 11.38
CA THR A 110 4.91 6.11 11.30
C THR A 110 4.77 7.45 10.57
N PRO A 111 4.02 7.51 9.46
CA PRO A 111 3.65 8.77 8.83
C PRO A 111 2.88 9.69 9.79
N LYS A 112 3.11 11.01 9.71
CA LYS A 112 2.33 11.96 10.51
C LYS A 112 0.89 11.97 10.03
N ALA A 113 -0.08 11.77 10.93
CA ALA A 113 -1.49 11.90 10.59
C ALA A 113 -1.78 13.36 10.20
N LYS A 114 -2.42 13.60 9.05
CA LYS A 114 -2.80 14.95 8.62
C LYS A 114 -3.79 15.64 9.57
N ASN A 115 -4.49 14.88 10.41
CA ASN A 115 -5.37 15.39 11.47
C ASN A 115 -4.97 14.74 12.80
N GLU A 116 -4.03 15.34 13.53
CA GLU A 116 -3.78 15.00 14.93
C GLU A 116 -4.93 15.52 15.80
N THR A 117 -6.09 14.86 15.77
CA THR A 117 -6.97 14.91 16.94
C THR A 117 -6.35 14.00 17.98
N LYS A 118 -5.61 14.59 18.92
CA LYS A 118 -5.17 13.91 20.15
C LYS A 118 -6.39 13.18 20.72
N ARG A 119 -6.34 11.86 20.76
CA ARG A 119 -7.18 11.07 21.65
C ARG A 119 -6.53 11.06 23.03
#